data_AF-A0ABD0S0Y5-F1
#
_entry.id   AF-A0ABD0S0Y5-F1
#
_cell.length_a   1.000
_cell.length_b   1.000
_cell.length_c   1.000
_cell.angle_alpha   90.00
_cell.angle_beta   90.00
_cell.angle_gamma   90.00
#
_symmetry.space_group_name_H-M   'P 1'
#
loop_
_entity.id
_entity.type
_entity.pdbx_description
1 polymer ?
#
loop_
_entity_poly.entity_id
_entity_poly.type
_entity_poly.pdbx_seq_one_letter_code
_entity_poly.pdbx_strand_id
1 'polypeptide(L)' 'EIDPPFNLTYIMLNESVGELGRSVLLSWLYPIESQVREGWITLICELRYRHLAQPDNWK' A
#
# COMPACT_ATOMS: atom_id res chain seq x y z
N GLU A 1 9.19 -12.82 -13.42
CA GLU A 1 8.81 -12.14 -12.17
C GLU A 1 7.68 -11.17 -12.50
N ILE A 2 6.69 -10.99 -11.63
CA ILE A 2 5.61 -10.01 -11.87
C ILE A 2 6.14 -8.66 -11.42
N ASP A 3 5.97 -7.62 -12.24
CA ASP A 3 6.39 -6.27 -11.87
C ASP A 3 5.67 -5.81 -10.59
N PRO A 4 6.30 -5.01 -9.72
CA PRO A 4 5.67 -4.56 -8.49
C PRO A 4 4.52 -3.57 -8.76
N PRO A 5 3.58 -3.41 -7.82
CA PRO A 5 2.66 -2.30 -7.83
C PRO A 5 3.41 -0.97 -7.86
N PHE A 6 2.86 0.03 -8.55
CA PHE A 6 3.52 1.33 -8.73
C PHE A 6 2.59 2.49 -8.35
N ASN A 7 3.16 3.69 -8.28
CA ASN A 7 2.45 4.92 -7.91
C ASN A 7 1.79 4.86 -6.51
N LEU A 8 2.57 4.42 -5.51
CA LEU A 8 2.12 4.36 -4.12
C LEU A 8 1.89 5.79 -3.59
N THR A 9 0.65 6.09 -3.19
CA THR A 9 0.27 7.35 -2.58
C THR A 9 -0.40 7.14 -1.23
N TYR A 10 -0.50 8.18 -0.42
CA TYR A 10 -1.15 8.13 0.90
C TYR A 10 -1.99 9.36 1.19
N ILE A 11 -3.04 9.18 2.00
CA ILE A 11 -3.88 10.25 2.55
C ILE A 11 -4.04 10.01 4.05
N MET A 12 -3.89 11.04 4.89
CA MET A 12 -4.20 10.94 6.32
C MET A 12 -5.71 10.99 6.53
N LEU A 13 -6.25 10.02 7.28
CA LEU A 13 -7.69 9.91 7.55
C LEU A 13 -8.10 10.61 8.86
N ASN A 14 -7.20 10.65 9.85
CA ASN A 14 -7.49 11.17 11.18
C ASN A 14 -6.45 12.25 11.53
N GLU A 15 -6.84 13.53 11.38
CA GLU A 15 -5.99 14.69 11.71
C GLU A 15 -6.36 15.32 13.06
N SER A 16 -7.29 14.73 13.80
CA SER A 16 -7.76 15.23 15.09
C SER A 16 -6.65 15.16 16.15
N VAL A 17 -6.41 16.30 16.81
CA VAL A 17 -5.45 16.41 17.91
C VAL A 17 -5.99 15.60 19.10
N GLY A 18 -5.35 14.48 19.43
CA GLY A 18 -5.63 13.70 20.64
C GLY A 18 -5.93 12.21 20.44
N GLU A 19 -6.03 11.72 19.20
CA GLU A 19 -6.23 10.28 18.95
C GLU A 19 -4.94 9.47 19.19
N LEU A 20 -5.10 8.26 19.74
CA LEU A 20 -4.01 7.33 20.10
C LEU A 20 -3.30 6.68 18.90
N GLY A 21 -3.45 7.24 17.70
CA GLY A 21 -2.84 6.75 16.47
C GLY A 21 -3.23 7.62 15.27
N ARG A 22 -2.48 7.50 14.17
CA ARG A 22 -2.83 8.10 12.88
C ARG A 22 -3.18 7.01 11.90
N SER A 23 -4.32 7.16 11.25
CA SER A 23 -4.75 6.28 10.18
C SER A 23 -4.35 6.89 8.83
N VAL A 24 -3.83 6.04 7.93
CA VAL A 24 -3.52 6.43 6.55
C VAL A 24 -4.22 5.49 5.58
N LEU A 25 -4.77 6.05 4.51
CA LEU A 25 -5.22 5.30 3.35
C LEU A 25 -4.08 5.26 2.34
N LEU A 26 -3.70 4.06 1.89
CA LEU A 26 -2.72 3.85 0.84
C LEU A 26 -3.43 3.46 -0.45
N SER A 27 -2.90 3.92 -1.59
CA SER A 27 -3.36 3.48 -2.91
C SER A 27 -2.19 3.30 -3.88
N TRP A 28 -2.35 2.37 -4.83
CA TRP A 28 -1.36 2.02 -5.84
C TRP A 28 -2.06 1.50 -7.10
N LEU A 29 -1.30 1.36 -8.19
CA LEU A 29 -1.75 0.80 -9.46
C LEU A 29 -1.20 -0.61 -9.68
N TYR A 30 -1.96 -1.42 -10.42
CA TYR A 30 -1.53 -2.77 -10.80
C TYR A 30 -0.62 -2.72 -12.03
N PRO A 31 0.46 -3.52 -12.07
CA PRO A 31 1.40 -3.60 -13.20
C PRO A 31 0.72 -4.09 -14.50
N ILE A 32 -0.33 -4.91 -14.40
CA ILE A 32 -0.99 -5.57 -15.54
C ILE A 32 -2.51 -5.38 -15.40
N GLU A 33 -2.94 -4.12 -15.34
CA GLU A 33 -4.31 -3.75 -15.03
C GLU A 33 -5.37 -4.38 -15.96
N SER A 34 -5.09 -4.50 -17.26
CA SER A 34 -6.03 -5.10 -18.22
C SER A 34 -6.35 -6.56 -17.90
N GLN A 35 -5.35 -7.39 -17.60
CA GLN A 35 -5.55 -8.80 -17.29
C GLN A 35 -6.30 -9.00 -15.97
N VAL A 36 -6.07 -8.13 -14.99
CA VAL A 36 -6.82 -8.14 -13.72
C VAL A 36 -8.27 -7.73 -13.95
N ARG A 37 -8.51 -6.64 -14.70
CA ARG A 37 -9.86 -6.11 -14.98
C ARG A 37 -10.72 -7.09 -15.80
N GLU A 38 -10.10 -7.79 -16.74
CA GLU A 38 -10.77 -8.80 -17.58
C GLU A 38 -10.88 -10.17 -16.88
N GLY A 39 -10.35 -10.33 -15.66
CA GLY A 39 -10.48 -11.53 -14.85
C GLY A 39 -9.57 -12.69 -15.25
N TRP A 40 -8.57 -12.45 -16.10
CA TRP A 40 -7.60 -13.48 -16.52
C TRP A 40 -6.68 -13.91 -15.38
N ILE A 41 -6.39 -12.99 -14.46
CA ILE A 41 -5.52 -13.22 -13.31
C ILE A 41 -6.12 -12.61 -12.04
N THR A 42 -5.71 -13.16 -10.90
CA THR A 42 -5.93 -12.56 -9.58
C THR A 42 -4.58 -12.25 -8.96
N LEU A 43 -4.41 -11.01 -8.49
CA LEU A 43 -3.19 -10.60 -7.79
C LEU A 43 -3.42 -10.69 -6.28
N ILE A 44 -2.42 -11.21 -5.57
CA ILE A 44 -2.33 -11.13 -4.11
C ILE A 44 -1.20 -10.14 -3.82
N CYS A 45 -1.55 -9.03 -3.15
CA CYS A 45 -0.59 -7.99 -2.80
C CYS A 45 -0.25 -8.10 -1.31
N GLU A 46 1.04 -8.07 -0.98
CA GLU A 46 1.52 -7.93 0.38
C GLU A 46 1.95 -6.47 0.60
N LEU A 47 1.42 -5.85 1.64
CA LEU A 47 1.84 -4.53 2.09
C LEU A 47 2.71 -4.70 3.32
N ARG A 48 3.90 -4.10 3.29
CA ARG A 48 4.82 -4.05 4.43
C ARG A 48 5.14 -2.61 4.77
N TYR A 49 5.31 -2.33 6.06
CA TYR A 49 5.68 -1.01 6.55
C TYR A 49 6.75 -1.09 7.62
N ARG A 50 7.47 0.02 7.84
CA ARG A 50 8.44 0.12 8.93
C ARG A 50 8.53 1.55 9.42
N HIS A 51 9.05 1.69 10.64
CA HIS A 51 9.47 2.99 11.12
C HIS A 51 10.81 3.38 10.44
N LEU A 52 10.94 4.62 9.97
CA LEU A 52 12.17 5.06 9.27
C LEU A 52 13.43 4.92 10.13
N ALA A 53 13.32 5.17 11.43
CA ALA A 53 14.43 5.00 12.37
C ALA A 53 14.73 3.54 12.74
N GLN A 54 13.95 2.56 12.25
CA GLN A 54 14.17 1.12 12.48
C GLN A 54 14.17 0.37 11.13
N PRO A 55 15.24 0.50 10.33
CA PRO A 55 15.24 0.08 8.94
C PRO A 55 15.03 -1.41 8.69
N ASP A 56 15.40 -2.24 9.65
CA ASP A 56 15.34 -3.70 9.52
C ASP A 56 14.05 -4.30 10.13
N ASN A 57 13.21 -3.48 10.77
CA ASN A 57 12.00 -3.92 11.47
C ASN A 57 10.75 -3.72 10.60
N TRP A 58 10.66 -4.49 9.52
CA TRP A 58 9.46 -4.53 8.68
C TRP A 58 8.33 -5.30 9.37
N LYS A 59 7.15 -4.71 9.32
CA LYS A 59 5.86 -5.29 9.71
C LYS A 59 5.04 -5.58 8.47
#